data_AF-D1C8V4-F1
#
_entry.id   AF-D1C8V4-F1
#
_cell.length_a   1.000
_cell.length_b   1.000
_cell.length_c   1.000
_cell.angle_alpha   90.00
_cell.angle_beta   90.00
_cell.angle_gamma   90.00
#
_symmetry.space_group_name_H-M   'P 1'
#
loop_
_entity.id
_entity.type
_entity.pdbx_description
1 polymer ?
#
loop_
_entity_poly.entity_id
_entity_poly.type
_entity_poly.pdbx_seq_one_letter_code
_entity_poly.pdbx_strand_id
1 'polypeptide(L)'
;MISQNTHGGTTNPFRAQARLETDDWLRATIHQVDWLLTDGDDLSDDDRQLLRWEKEAAEAELARRWARGISYPACDFGFERETIERIKTAWPIEAVIGLDVPLRPVGRGYRGKCPFHDGKSDNSLSVKPGVDGAFYCFGCRFGGDVLAWIMAFHRCEFSEALRRLAHMAGLPIPMRRRPQPPSKGPVREVDAYVWQPKRKPSRRGLRVREVGRV
;
A
#
# COMPACT_ATOMS: atom_id res chain seq x y z
N MET A 1 -20.49 -22.31 -9.85
CA MET A 1 -20.55 -22.89 -8.49
C MET A 1 -19.12 -23.13 -8.05
N ILE A 2 -18.54 -22.19 -7.31
CA ILE A 2 -17.18 -22.36 -6.77
C ILE A 2 -17.33 -23.17 -5.50
N SER A 3 -16.82 -24.40 -5.57
CA SER A 3 -16.82 -25.37 -4.48
C SER A 3 -16.15 -24.78 -3.25
N GLN A 4 -16.83 -24.87 -2.12
CA GLN A 4 -16.24 -24.63 -0.82
C GLN A 4 -15.10 -25.61 -0.60
N ASN A 5 -13.92 -25.11 -0.25
CA ASN A 5 -12.85 -25.92 0.31
C ASN A 5 -12.70 -25.57 1.79
N THR A 6 -12.97 -26.60 2.56
CA THR A 6 -12.96 -26.80 4.00
C THR A 6 -11.69 -26.33 4.71
N HIS A 7 -11.88 -25.91 5.97
CA HIS A 7 -10.86 -25.48 6.91
C HIS A 7 -9.79 -26.56 7.17
N GLY A 8 -8.53 -26.24 6.85
CA GLY A 8 -7.37 -27.09 7.12
C GLY A 8 -6.06 -26.42 6.70
N GLY A 9 -5.39 -25.75 7.65
CA GLY A 9 -4.02 -25.23 7.45
C GLY A 9 -3.87 -24.07 6.46
N THR A 10 -4.84 -23.17 6.38
CA THR A 10 -4.80 -22.03 5.46
C THR A 10 -3.69 -21.06 5.84
N THR A 11 -2.61 -21.08 5.06
CA THR A 11 -1.61 -20.02 5.10
C THR A 11 -2.27 -18.72 4.63
N ASN A 12 -2.08 -17.64 5.40
CA ASN A 12 -2.64 -16.33 5.09
C ASN A 12 -2.31 -15.93 3.63
N PRO A 13 -3.31 -15.76 2.75
CA PRO A 13 -3.10 -15.62 1.31
C PRO A 13 -2.40 -14.32 0.92
N PHE A 14 -2.48 -13.30 1.78
CA PHE A 14 -1.88 -11.98 1.53
C PHE A 14 -0.37 -11.93 1.81
N ARG A 15 0.21 -12.97 2.43
CA ARG A 15 1.65 -13.00 2.76
C ARG A 15 2.56 -12.89 1.54
N ALA A 16 2.16 -13.47 0.40
CA ALA A 16 2.94 -13.37 -0.83
C ALA A 16 2.82 -11.97 -1.45
N GLN A 17 1.61 -11.41 -1.47
CA GLN A 17 1.35 -10.06 -1.97
C GLN A 17 2.11 -9.01 -1.15
N ALA A 18 2.00 -9.03 0.19
CA ALA A 18 2.66 -8.08 1.07
C ALA A 18 4.17 -7.96 0.83
N ARG A 19 4.85 -9.07 0.47
CA ARG A 19 6.29 -9.06 0.16
C ARG A 19 6.67 -8.22 -1.05
N LEU A 20 5.76 -8.03 -1.99
CA LEU A 20 5.98 -7.27 -3.23
C LEU A 20 5.72 -5.77 -3.04
N GLU A 21 5.04 -5.39 -1.95
CA GLU A 21 4.57 -4.03 -1.73
C GLU A 21 5.62 -3.14 -1.05
N THR A 22 5.44 -1.82 -1.11
CA THR A 22 6.34 -0.86 -0.44
C THR A 22 6.03 -0.74 1.05
N ASP A 23 6.98 -0.26 1.86
CA ASP A 23 6.77 -0.09 3.31
C ASP A 23 5.58 0.86 3.61
N ASP A 24 5.42 1.90 2.80
CA ASP A 24 4.34 2.89 2.96
C ASP A 24 2.99 2.33 2.52
N TRP A 25 2.94 1.49 1.48
CA TRP A 25 1.72 0.77 1.11
C TRP A 25 1.27 -0.15 2.25
N LEU A 26 2.20 -0.92 2.85
CA LEU A 26 1.89 -1.82 3.96
C LEU A 26 1.34 -1.05 5.18
N ARG A 27 1.90 0.12 5.51
CA ARG A 27 1.38 0.99 6.57
C ARG A 27 -0.02 1.51 6.25
N ALA A 28 -0.23 2.01 5.03
CA ALA A 28 -1.52 2.51 4.59
C ALA A 28 -2.60 1.41 4.67
N THR A 29 -2.27 0.18 4.25
CA THR A 29 -3.16 -0.98 4.38
C THR A 29 -3.53 -1.26 5.83
N ILE A 30 -2.58 -1.20 6.76
CA ILE A 30 -2.86 -1.39 8.20
C ILE A 30 -3.87 -0.34 8.69
N HIS A 31 -3.64 0.95 8.39
CA HIS A 31 -4.54 2.04 8.79
C HIS A 31 -5.94 1.90 8.16
N GLN A 32 -6.00 1.55 6.87
CA GLN A 32 -7.26 1.34 6.16
C GLN A 32 -8.06 0.18 6.77
N VAL A 33 -7.41 -0.95 7.03
CA VAL A 33 -8.03 -2.11 7.66
C VAL A 33 -8.54 -1.77 9.06
N ASP A 34 -7.75 -1.09 9.88
CA ASP A 34 -8.16 -0.72 11.25
C ASP A 34 -9.40 0.18 11.25
N TRP A 35 -9.47 1.10 10.31
CA TRP A 35 -10.67 1.91 10.12
C TRP A 35 -11.87 1.07 9.72
N LEU A 36 -11.73 0.21 8.70
CA LEU A 36 -12.83 -0.65 8.24
C LEU A 36 -13.35 -1.57 9.34
N LEU A 37 -12.46 -2.13 10.16
CA LEU A 37 -12.86 -3.01 11.26
C LEU A 37 -13.60 -2.28 12.39
N THR A 38 -13.32 -0.99 12.59
CA THR A 38 -13.87 -0.16 13.67
C THR A 38 -15.18 0.53 13.26
N ASP A 39 -15.20 1.15 12.08
CA ASP A 39 -16.28 2.04 11.62
C ASP A 39 -17.08 1.44 10.43
N GLY A 40 -16.78 0.22 9.99
CA GLY A 40 -17.47 -0.46 8.89
C GLY A 40 -18.81 -1.07 9.32
N ASP A 41 -19.91 -0.33 9.14
CA ASP A 41 -21.26 -0.73 9.54
C ASP A 41 -21.81 -1.95 8.76
N ASP A 42 -21.34 -2.18 7.53
CA ASP A 42 -21.90 -3.16 6.58
C ASP A 42 -20.91 -4.30 6.20
N LEU A 43 -20.06 -4.76 7.13
CA LEU A 43 -19.08 -5.83 6.89
C LEU A 43 -19.55 -7.20 7.40
N SER A 44 -19.57 -8.20 6.51
CA SER A 44 -19.80 -9.61 6.88
C SER A 44 -18.66 -10.18 7.73
N ASP A 45 -18.93 -11.26 8.47
CA ASP A 45 -17.89 -11.94 9.26
C ASP A 45 -16.72 -12.43 8.40
N ASP A 46 -17.02 -12.92 7.19
CA ASP A 46 -16.02 -13.33 6.21
C ASP A 46 -15.16 -12.14 5.75
N ASP A 47 -15.77 -10.98 5.49
CA ASP A 47 -15.03 -9.77 5.11
C ASP A 47 -14.14 -9.28 6.26
N ARG A 48 -14.63 -9.32 7.50
CA ARG A 48 -13.84 -8.98 8.69
C ARG A 48 -12.65 -9.92 8.84
N GLN A 49 -12.81 -11.22 8.56
CA GLN A 49 -11.73 -12.19 8.61
C GLN A 49 -10.66 -11.93 7.53
N LEU A 50 -11.08 -11.59 6.31
CA LEU A 50 -10.15 -11.24 5.23
C LEU A 50 -9.34 -9.98 5.56
N LEU A 51 -10.00 -8.94 6.06
CA LEU A 51 -9.35 -7.70 6.49
C LEU A 51 -8.31 -7.97 7.59
N ARG A 52 -8.65 -8.79 8.60
CA ARG A 52 -7.71 -9.20 9.65
C ARG A 52 -6.47 -9.90 9.08
N TRP A 53 -6.65 -10.78 8.09
CA TRP A 53 -5.52 -11.43 7.42
C TRP A 53 -4.67 -10.45 6.61
N GLU A 54 -5.29 -9.51 5.91
CA GLU A 54 -4.57 -8.50 5.14
C GLU A 54 -3.69 -7.64 6.06
N LYS A 55 -4.25 -7.18 7.19
CA LYS A 55 -3.49 -6.47 8.22
C LYS A 55 -2.36 -7.32 8.81
N GLU A 56 -2.64 -8.56 9.22
CA GLU A 56 -1.62 -9.46 9.78
C GLU A 56 -0.45 -9.66 8.78
N ALA A 57 -0.75 -9.85 7.50
CA ALA A 57 0.26 -10.02 6.47
C ALA A 57 1.12 -8.75 6.31
N ALA A 58 0.50 -7.57 6.34
CA ALA A 58 1.20 -6.30 6.25
C ALA A 58 2.11 -6.04 7.46
N GLU A 59 1.60 -6.24 8.67
CA GLU A 59 2.37 -6.11 9.92
C GLU A 59 3.54 -7.09 9.96
N ALA A 60 3.30 -8.36 9.59
CA ALA A 60 4.33 -9.39 9.59
C ALA A 60 5.46 -9.07 8.60
N GLU A 61 5.14 -8.53 7.42
CA GLU A 61 6.15 -8.15 6.44
C GLU A 61 6.96 -6.92 6.88
N LEU A 62 6.31 -5.90 7.45
CA LEU A 62 7.00 -4.75 8.04
C LEU A 62 7.94 -5.18 9.18
N ALA A 63 7.47 -6.07 10.08
CA ALA A 63 8.29 -6.61 11.15
C ALA A 63 9.48 -7.42 10.61
N ARG A 64 9.27 -8.24 9.56
CA ARG A 64 10.34 -9.01 8.89
C ARG A 64 11.39 -8.09 8.26
N ARG A 65 10.96 -7.01 7.63
CA ARG A 65 11.80 -5.98 6.99
C ARG A 65 12.64 -5.25 8.02
N TRP A 66 12.01 -4.76 9.08
CA TRP A 66 12.66 -4.15 10.23
C TRP A 66 13.74 -5.05 10.82
N ALA A 67 13.42 -6.30 11.11
CA ALA A 67 14.36 -7.27 11.69
C ALA A 67 15.58 -7.58 10.78
N ARG A 68 15.48 -7.31 9.48
CA ARG A 68 16.54 -7.57 8.50
C ARG A 68 17.24 -6.28 8.04
N GLY A 69 16.86 -5.11 8.57
CA GLY A 69 17.35 -3.82 8.09
C GLY A 69 17.02 -3.56 6.61
N ILE A 70 15.97 -4.20 6.09
CA ILE A 70 15.49 -4.01 4.73
C ILE A 70 14.39 -2.97 4.80
N SER A 71 14.44 -1.95 3.95
CA SER A 71 13.31 -1.05 3.72
C SER A 71 13.07 -1.01 2.22
N TYR A 72 11.80 -1.10 1.82
CA TYR A 72 11.39 -0.80 0.46
C TYR A 72 10.80 0.61 0.51
N PRO A 73 11.62 1.64 0.23
CA PRO A 73 11.16 3.02 0.27
C PRO A 73 9.99 3.16 -0.71
N ALA A 74 9.10 4.12 -0.43
CA ALA A 74 8.02 4.44 -1.34
C ALA A 74 8.55 4.53 -2.77
N CYS A 75 7.75 4.06 -3.72
CA CYS A 75 7.81 4.54 -5.08
C CYS A 75 7.36 6.01 -5.04
N ASP A 76 8.19 6.88 -4.47
CA ASP A 76 7.92 8.29 -4.26
C ASP A 76 8.06 9.09 -5.56
N PHE A 77 8.34 8.39 -6.66
CA PHE A 77 8.64 8.93 -7.97
C PHE A 77 9.61 10.12 -7.89
N GLY A 78 10.58 10.11 -6.98
CA GLY A 78 11.57 11.18 -6.82
C GLY A 78 11.03 12.44 -6.14
N PHE A 79 9.92 12.35 -5.40
CA PHE A 79 9.39 13.41 -4.56
C PHE A 79 9.68 13.13 -3.09
N GLU A 80 10.02 14.16 -2.31
CA GLU A 80 10.24 13.99 -0.87
C GLU A 80 8.92 13.61 -0.16
N ARG A 81 8.97 12.62 0.73
CA ARG A 81 7.78 12.14 1.47
C ARG A 81 7.03 13.27 2.19
N GLU A 82 7.75 14.18 2.83
CA GLU A 82 7.14 15.35 3.48
C GLU A 82 6.38 16.24 2.49
N THR A 83 6.91 16.41 1.27
CA THR A 83 6.21 17.16 0.21
C THR A 83 4.92 16.44 -0.20
N ILE A 84 4.96 15.11 -0.37
CA ILE A 84 3.78 14.31 -0.71
C ILE A 84 2.71 14.46 0.37
N GLU A 85 3.08 14.25 1.64
CA GLU A 85 2.13 14.33 2.77
C GLU A 85 1.57 15.74 2.95
N ARG A 86 2.38 16.79 2.75
CA ARG A 86 1.92 18.18 2.77
C ARG A 86 0.89 18.46 1.67
N ILE A 87 1.08 17.89 0.47
CA ILE A 87 0.13 18.06 -0.64
C ILE A 87 -1.17 17.29 -0.38
N LYS A 88 -1.08 16.08 0.18
CA LYS A 88 -2.26 15.28 0.54
C LYS A 88 -3.11 15.98 1.62
N THR A 89 -2.47 16.44 2.69
CA THR A 89 -3.15 17.06 3.84
C THR A 89 -3.66 18.48 3.56
N ALA A 90 -3.22 19.12 2.48
CA ALA A 90 -3.74 20.41 2.05
C ALA A 90 -5.19 20.35 1.54
N TRP A 91 -5.68 19.16 1.17
CA TRP A 91 -7.00 18.97 0.59
C TRP A 91 -7.86 18.02 1.41
N PRO A 92 -8.98 18.49 1.99
CA PRO A 92 -9.94 17.58 2.61
C PRO A 92 -10.52 16.65 1.54
N ILE A 93 -10.43 15.34 1.78
CA ILE A 93 -10.76 14.31 0.79
C ILE A 93 -12.24 14.39 0.37
N GLU A 94 -13.13 14.73 1.29
CA GLU A 94 -14.56 14.92 1.04
C GLU A 94 -14.84 16.06 0.06
N ALA A 95 -14.02 17.12 0.09
CA ALA A 95 -14.16 18.24 -0.83
C ALA A 95 -13.71 17.84 -2.23
N VAL A 96 -12.61 17.11 -2.35
CA VAL A 96 -12.11 16.62 -3.64
C VAL A 96 -13.10 15.65 -4.27
N ILE A 97 -13.53 14.64 -3.53
CA ILE A 97 -14.50 13.64 -4.02
C ILE A 97 -15.85 14.30 -4.33
N GLY A 98 -16.27 15.28 -3.52
CA GLY A 98 -17.52 16.01 -3.70
C GLY A 98 -17.60 16.84 -4.98
N LEU A 99 -16.46 17.18 -5.61
CA LEU A 99 -16.43 17.82 -6.93
C LEU A 99 -16.74 16.84 -8.06
N ASP A 100 -16.38 15.56 -7.88
CA ASP A 100 -16.52 14.52 -8.89
C ASP A 100 -17.86 13.78 -8.78
N VAL A 101 -18.32 13.52 -7.56
CA VAL A 101 -19.55 12.76 -7.27
C VAL A 101 -20.36 13.42 -6.16
N PRO A 102 -21.71 13.38 -6.24
CA PRO A 102 -22.55 13.92 -5.17
C PRO A 102 -22.42 13.08 -3.90
N LEU A 103 -22.04 13.75 -2.80
CA LEU A 103 -21.92 13.15 -1.48
C LEU A 103 -23.06 13.61 -0.56
N ARG A 104 -23.51 12.71 0.31
CA ARG A 104 -24.49 12.99 1.37
C ARG A 104 -23.84 12.79 2.74
N PRO A 105 -24.00 13.72 3.69
CA PRO A 105 -23.44 13.56 5.03
C PRO A 105 -24.17 12.43 5.79
N VAL A 106 -23.40 11.55 6.43
CA VAL A 106 -23.91 10.45 7.26
C VAL A 106 -23.02 10.32 8.50
N GLY A 107 -23.58 10.65 9.67
CA GLY A 107 -22.84 10.63 10.94
C GLY A 107 -21.63 11.58 10.90
N ARG A 108 -20.43 11.04 11.05
CA ARG A 108 -19.15 11.79 10.98
C ARG A 108 -18.49 11.75 9.59
N GLY A 109 -19.10 11.06 8.62
CA GLY A 109 -18.55 10.88 7.28
C GLY A 109 -19.54 11.23 6.18
N TYR A 110 -19.25 10.78 4.97
CA TYR A 110 -20.09 10.99 3.80
C TYR A 110 -20.32 9.68 3.05
N ARG A 111 -21.49 9.54 2.44
CA ARG A 111 -21.81 8.43 1.54
C ARG A 111 -22.20 8.93 0.16
N GLY A 112 -21.96 8.12 -0.86
CA GLY A 112 -22.31 8.45 -2.24
C GLY A 112 -22.29 7.25 -3.18
N LYS A 113 -22.52 7.54 -4.46
CA LYS A 113 -22.44 6.55 -5.53
C LYS A 113 -20.99 6.36 -5.95
N CYS A 114 -20.54 5.11 -6.04
CA CYS A 114 -19.20 4.83 -6.55
C CYS A 114 -19.17 4.96 -8.08
N PRO A 115 -18.22 5.73 -8.65
CA PRO A 115 -18.08 5.87 -10.10
C PRO A 115 -17.30 4.70 -10.74
N PHE A 116 -16.70 3.82 -9.93
CA PHE A 116 -15.80 2.76 -10.40
C PHE A 116 -16.48 1.40 -10.65
N HIS A 117 -17.79 1.30 -10.41
CA HIS A 117 -18.56 0.10 -10.78
C HIS A 117 -20.03 0.45 -11.00
N ASP A 118 -20.69 -0.35 -11.83
CA ASP A 118 -22.13 -0.23 -12.07
C ASP A 118 -22.92 -1.07 -11.05
N GLY A 119 -23.13 -0.49 -9.87
CA GLY A 119 -23.96 -1.06 -8.80
C GLY A 119 -25.39 -0.53 -8.82
N LYS A 120 -26.36 -1.35 -8.40
CA LYS A 120 -27.74 -0.89 -8.12
C LYS A 120 -27.84 -0.04 -6.85
N SER A 121 -26.88 -0.16 -5.93
CA SER A 121 -26.86 0.60 -4.69
C SER A 121 -26.16 1.94 -4.88
N ASP A 122 -26.91 3.03 -4.77
CA ASP A 122 -26.39 4.40 -4.91
C ASP A 122 -25.59 4.89 -3.68
N ASN A 123 -25.37 4.04 -2.66
CA ASN A 123 -24.69 4.38 -1.39
C ASN A 123 -23.48 3.48 -1.09
N SER A 124 -22.82 2.94 -2.11
CA SER A 124 -21.68 2.03 -1.93
C SER A 124 -20.39 2.73 -1.48
N LEU A 125 -20.23 4.02 -1.78
CA LEU A 125 -19.04 4.80 -1.44
C LEU A 125 -19.19 5.39 -0.05
N SER A 126 -18.16 5.23 0.79
CA SER A 126 -18.01 5.85 2.10
C SER A 126 -16.72 6.69 2.11
N VAL A 127 -16.81 7.89 2.67
CA VAL A 127 -15.69 8.83 2.78
C VAL A 127 -15.57 9.29 4.22
N LYS A 128 -14.37 9.09 4.79
CA LYS A 128 -13.99 9.56 6.11
C LYS A 128 -13.20 10.87 5.97
N PRO A 129 -13.71 12.00 6.51
CA PRO A 129 -12.99 13.26 6.54
C PRO A 129 -11.90 13.25 7.64
N GLY A 130 -10.96 14.19 7.55
CA GLY A 130 -9.90 14.40 8.55
C GLY A 130 -8.49 14.42 7.96
N VAL A 131 -7.49 14.54 8.84
CA VAL A 131 -6.06 14.57 8.46
C VAL A 131 -5.64 13.28 7.74
N ASP A 132 -6.12 12.14 8.24
CA ASP A 132 -5.96 10.82 7.62
C ASP A 132 -7.20 10.43 6.80
N GLY A 133 -7.70 11.39 6.00
CA GLY A 133 -8.91 11.21 5.20
C GLY A 133 -8.76 10.07 4.18
N ALA A 134 -9.80 9.23 4.08
CA ALA A 134 -9.81 8.06 3.21
C ALA A 134 -11.20 7.80 2.63
N PHE A 135 -11.26 7.11 1.49
CA PHE A 135 -12.50 6.61 0.92
C PHE A 135 -12.46 5.09 0.75
N TYR A 136 -13.63 4.48 0.77
CA TYR A 136 -13.78 3.07 0.46
C TYR A 136 -15.15 2.79 -0.15
N CYS A 137 -15.18 1.95 -1.18
CA CYS A 137 -16.40 1.46 -1.76
C CYS A 137 -16.65 0.02 -1.31
N PHE A 138 -17.72 -0.20 -0.57
CA PHE A 138 -18.12 -1.53 -0.10
C PHE A 138 -18.60 -2.46 -1.23
N GLY A 139 -18.96 -1.90 -2.40
CA GLY A 139 -19.38 -2.68 -3.57
C GLY A 139 -18.21 -3.28 -4.36
N CYS A 140 -17.26 -2.44 -4.76
CA CYS A 140 -16.11 -2.86 -5.58
C CYS A 140 -14.81 -3.06 -4.79
N ARG A 141 -14.83 -2.83 -3.46
CA ARG A 141 -13.68 -2.96 -2.55
C ARG A 141 -12.50 -2.02 -2.85
N PHE A 142 -12.71 -1.04 -3.73
CA PHE A 142 -11.72 -0.03 -4.03
C PHE A 142 -11.74 1.06 -2.96
N GLY A 143 -10.57 1.45 -2.48
CA GLY A 143 -10.40 2.53 -1.52
C GLY A 143 -8.97 3.03 -1.47
N GLY A 144 -8.77 4.14 -0.76
CA GLY A 144 -7.47 4.79 -0.63
C GLY A 144 -7.60 6.23 -0.15
N ASP A 145 -6.54 7.00 -0.41
CA ASP A 145 -6.46 8.42 -0.08
C ASP A 145 -6.88 9.33 -1.26
N VAL A 146 -6.74 10.65 -1.08
CA VAL A 146 -7.07 11.66 -2.09
C VAL A 146 -6.28 11.48 -3.40
N LEU A 147 -5.03 11.00 -3.34
CA LEU A 147 -4.23 10.75 -4.54
C LEU A 147 -4.76 9.52 -5.28
N ALA A 148 -5.05 8.44 -4.56
CA ALA A 148 -5.62 7.23 -5.15
C ALA A 148 -6.94 7.54 -5.88
N TRP A 149 -7.78 8.41 -5.30
CA TRP A 149 -9.01 8.87 -5.94
C TRP A 149 -8.73 9.60 -7.26
N ILE A 150 -7.89 10.64 -7.24
CA ILE A 150 -7.57 11.44 -8.43
C ILE A 150 -6.96 10.60 -9.53
N MET A 151 -6.03 9.71 -9.18
CA MET A 151 -5.40 8.79 -10.14
C MET A 151 -6.45 7.91 -10.82
N ALA A 152 -7.37 7.32 -10.05
CA ALA A 152 -8.39 6.44 -10.59
C ALA A 152 -9.46 7.19 -11.38
N PHE A 153 -9.99 8.30 -10.84
CA PHE A 153 -11.10 9.05 -11.43
C PHE A 153 -10.67 9.80 -12.69
N HIS A 154 -9.51 10.47 -12.66
CA HIS A 154 -8.97 11.19 -13.82
C HIS A 154 -8.09 10.34 -14.73
N ARG A 155 -7.89 9.06 -14.40
CA ARG A 155 -7.04 8.12 -15.14
C ARG A 155 -5.64 8.68 -15.42
N CYS A 156 -5.03 9.26 -14.39
CA CYS A 156 -3.70 9.87 -14.48
C CYS A 156 -2.70 9.15 -13.58
N GLU A 157 -1.42 9.25 -13.94
CA GLU A 157 -0.34 8.67 -13.13
C GLU A 157 -0.09 9.47 -11.84
N PHE A 158 0.60 8.86 -10.88
CA PHE A 158 0.92 9.46 -9.59
C PHE A 158 1.54 10.85 -9.71
N SER A 159 2.54 11.02 -10.59
CA SER A 159 3.24 12.30 -10.74
C SER A 159 2.33 13.41 -11.26
N GLU A 160 1.34 13.08 -12.08
CA GLU A 160 0.36 14.02 -12.59
C GLU A 160 -0.70 14.35 -11.52
N ALA A 161 -1.21 13.33 -10.82
CA ALA A 161 -2.15 13.52 -9.71
C ALA A 161 -1.56 14.43 -8.62
N LEU A 162 -0.30 14.20 -8.24
CA LEU A 162 0.41 15.04 -7.28
C LEU A 162 0.55 16.48 -7.77
N ARG A 163 0.90 16.67 -9.05
CA ARG A 163 0.98 17.99 -9.68
C ARG A 163 -0.34 18.73 -9.70
N ARG A 164 -1.44 18.04 -9.99
CA ARG A 164 -2.78 18.63 -9.96
C ARG A 164 -3.10 19.13 -8.55
N LEU A 165 -2.94 18.29 -7.53
CA LEU A 165 -3.20 18.66 -6.13
C LEU A 165 -2.34 19.84 -5.67
N ALA A 166 -1.04 19.82 -5.96
CA ALA A 166 -0.15 20.89 -5.55
C ALA A 166 -0.42 22.21 -6.28
N HIS A 167 -0.72 22.15 -7.59
CA HIS A 167 -1.07 23.33 -8.36
C HIS A 167 -2.33 23.98 -7.81
N MET A 168 -3.35 23.18 -7.49
CA MET A 168 -4.55 23.69 -6.84
C MET A 168 -4.22 24.30 -5.47
N ALA A 169 -3.31 23.69 -4.69
CA ALA A 169 -2.92 24.16 -3.35
C ALA A 169 -1.97 25.37 -3.37
N GLY A 170 -1.47 25.79 -4.54
CA GLY A 170 -0.39 26.77 -4.64
C GLY A 170 0.93 26.28 -4.00
N LEU A 171 1.11 24.96 -3.83
CA LEU A 171 2.30 24.39 -3.23
C LEU A 171 3.37 24.14 -4.31
N PRO A 172 4.64 24.50 -4.05
CA PRO A 172 5.73 24.18 -4.96
C PRO A 172 5.97 22.67 -4.96
N ILE A 173 5.99 22.06 -6.15
CA ILE A 173 6.51 20.72 -6.36
C ILE A 173 7.94 20.84 -6.89
N PRO A 174 8.92 20.15 -6.27
CA PRO A 174 10.24 20.05 -6.86
C PRO A 174 10.09 19.35 -8.22
N MET A 175 10.39 20.07 -9.29
CA MET A 175 10.62 19.44 -10.59
C MET A 175 11.72 18.40 -10.38
N ARG A 176 11.46 17.14 -10.75
CA ARG A 176 12.51 16.15 -10.93
C ARG A 176 13.65 16.82 -11.70
N ARG A 177 14.80 17.05 -11.04
CA ARG A 177 16.04 17.16 -11.79
C ARG A 177 16.14 15.82 -12.51
N ARG A 178 16.00 15.83 -13.83
CA ARG A 178 16.38 14.67 -14.65
C ARG A 178 17.76 14.25 -14.14
N PRO A 179 17.99 12.98 -13.76
CA PRO A 179 19.32 12.55 -13.38
C PRO A 179 20.25 12.99 -14.51
N GLN A 180 21.13 13.94 -14.23
CA GLN A 180 22.13 14.27 -15.23
C GLN A 180 22.96 13.00 -15.38
N PRO A 181 23.17 12.48 -16.61
CA PRO A 181 24.16 11.44 -16.78
C PRO A 181 25.45 11.97 -16.12
N PRO A 182 26.19 11.13 -15.38
CA PRO A 182 27.39 11.58 -14.71
C PRO A 182 28.21 12.38 -15.73
N SER A 183 28.53 13.63 -15.41
CA SER A 183 29.44 14.44 -16.22
C SER A 183 30.63 13.56 -16.55
N LYS A 184 31.07 13.52 -17.81
CA LYS A 184 32.22 12.72 -18.30
C LYS A 184 33.51 13.11 -17.57
N GLY A 185 33.61 12.79 -16.29
CA GLY A 185 34.82 12.73 -15.50
C GLY A 185 35.29 11.28 -15.51
N PRO A 186 36.58 11.04 -15.23
CA PRO A 186 37.12 9.69 -15.21
C PRO A 186 36.30 8.86 -14.22
N VAL A 187 35.67 7.80 -14.73
CA VAL A 187 35.03 6.78 -13.93
C VAL A 187 36.11 6.23 -13.01
N ARG A 188 36.08 6.57 -11.72
CA ARG A 188 36.82 5.77 -10.75
C ARG A 188 36.13 4.42 -10.74
N GLU A 189 36.89 3.38 -11.06
CA GLU A 189 36.49 1.99 -10.97
C GLU A 189 36.00 1.74 -9.53
N VAL A 190 34.68 1.86 -9.34
CA VAL A 190 34.02 1.40 -8.13
C VAL A 190 33.83 -0.09 -8.35
N ASP A 191 34.47 -0.90 -7.50
CA ASP A 191 34.31 -2.34 -7.48
C ASP A 191 32.83 -2.68 -7.66
N ALA A 192 32.51 -3.22 -8.82
CA ALA A 192 31.19 -3.71 -9.13
C ALA A 192 30.81 -4.67 -8.00
N TYR A 193 29.70 -4.39 -7.32
CA TYR A 193 29.09 -5.33 -6.40
C TYR A 193 28.61 -6.53 -7.23
N VAL A 194 29.54 -7.41 -7.59
CA VAL A 194 29.25 -8.72 -8.15
C VAL A 194 28.55 -9.48 -7.04
N TRP A 195 27.24 -9.65 -7.16
CA TRP A 195 26.50 -10.58 -6.35
C TRP A 195 27.13 -11.97 -6.52
N GLN A 196 27.93 -12.40 -5.53
CA GLN A 196 28.39 -13.77 -5.44
C GLN A 196 27.37 -14.58 -4.62
N PRO A 197 26.69 -15.58 -5.20
CA PRO A 197 25.81 -16.44 -4.42
C PRO A 197 26.64 -17.17 -3.35
N LYS A 198 26.32 -16.95 -2.07
CA LYS A 198 26.88 -17.74 -0.97
C LYS A 198 26.56 -19.22 -1.22
N ARG A 199 27.60 -20.04 -1.42
CA ARG A 199 27.49 -21.50 -1.59
C ARG A 199 26.70 -22.08 -0.40
N LYS A 200 25.72 -22.95 -0.68
CA LYS A 200 25.00 -23.71 0.37
C LYS A 200 26.02 -24.43 1.25
N PRO A 201 25.88 -24.44 2.60
CA PRO A 201 26.74 -25.25 3.44
C PRO A 201 26.56 -26.73 3.05
N SER A 202 27.66 -27.40 2.71
CA SER A 202 27.65 -28.81 2.33
C SER A 202 27.14 -29.64 3.50
N ARG A 203 26.17 -30.53 3.25
CA ARG A 203 25.83 -31.65 4.16
C ARG A 203 27.03 -32.58 4.23
N ARG A 204 28.04 -32.25 5.04
CA ARG A 204 29.22 -33.09 5.27
C ARG A 204 29.07 -33.76 6.64
N GLY A 205 28.58 -35.00 6.58
CA GLY A 205 28.83 -36.12 7.50
C GLY A 205 28.88 -35.85 9.00
N LEU A 206 27.78 -36.19 9.69
CA LEU A 206 27.82 -36.65 11.07
C LEU A 206 28.73 -37.89 11.12
N ARG A 207 29.96 -37.75 11.64
CA ARG A 207 30.85 -38.90 11.87
C ARG A 207 30.48 -39.56 13.19
N VAL A 208 29.88 -40.74 13.12
CA VAL A 208 29.75 -41.68 14.24
C VAL A 208 31.16 -42.22 14.51
N ARG A 209 31.67 -42.07 15.73
CA ARG A 209 32.93 -42.70 16.15
C ARG A 209 32.61 -44.13 16.57
N GLU A 210 33.14 -45.11 15.84
CA GLU A 210 33.18 -46.50 16.32
C GLU A 210 34.15 -46.61 17.51
N VAL A 211 33.67 -47.20 18.60
CA VAL A 211 34.47 -47.57 19.77
C VAL A 211 35.05 -48.96 19.48
N GLY A 212 36.37 -49.07 19.39
CA GLY A 212 37.06 -50.34 19.17
C GLY A 212 36.79 -51.33 20.31
N ARG A 213 36.45 -52.58 19.94
CA ARG A 213 36.58 -53.74 20.82
C ARG A 213 38.06 -54.10 20.95
N VAL A 214 38.48 -54.35 22.19
CA VAL A 214 39.62 -55.20 22.55
C VAL A 214 39.06 -56.56 22.91
#